data_AF-A0A8S3G5S7-F1
#
_entry.id   AF-A0A8S3G5S7-F1
#
_cell.length_a   1.000
_cell.length_b   1.000
_cell.length_c   1.000
_cell.angle_alpha   90.00
_cell.angle_beta   90.00
_cell.angle_gamma   90.00
#
_symmetry.space_group_name_H-M   'P 1'
#
loop_
_entity.id
_entity.type
_entity.pdbx_description
1 polymer ?
#
loop_
_entity_poly.entity_id
_entity_poly.type
_entity_poly.pdbx_seq_one_letter_code
_entity_poly.pdbx_strand_id
1 'polypeptide(L)'
;MLNFNWNSIDESTFHGHLNKYTNAFKRYQTRYFILDAQTKSLFYFMPDEVRKKGPRGVIELTDCWILPSNEDDVTFTVQTAGSGEAFKLRAIDAKERQRWIDKLRTCSGSNAANIVRIINRI
;
A
#
# COMPACT_ATOMS: atom_id res chain seq x y z
N MET A 1 -7.19 -19.72 -1.12
CA MET A 1 -7.34 -18.49 -1.94
C MET A 1 -7.62 -17.35 -0.99
N LEU A 2 -7.05 -16.17 -1.22
CA LEU A 2 -7.40 -14.99 -0.43
C LEU A 2 -8.85 -14.60 -0.78
N ASN A 3 -9.75 -14.66 0.20
CA ASN A 3 -11.16 -14.32 0.02
C ASN A 3 -11.29 -12.79 -0.01
N PHE A 4 -11.42 -12.23 -1.21
CA PHE A 4 -11.70 -10.81 -1.39
C PHE A 4 -13.19 -10.62 -1.70
N ASN A 5 -13.86 -9.84 -0.87
CA ASN A 5 -15.30 -9.60 -1.01
C ASN A 5 -15.54 -8.46 -2.01
N TRP A 6 -15.91 -8.78 -3.24
CA TRP A 6 -16.22 -7.76 -4.26
C TRP A 6 -17.38 -6.84 -3.89
N ASN A 7 -18.28 -7.28 -3.00
CA ASN A 7 -19.41 -6.48 -2.55
C ASN A 7 -19.01 -5.46 -1.48
N SER A 8 -17.79 -5.52 -0.93
CA SER A 8 -17.28 -4.48 -0.03
C SER A 8 -16.67 -3.28 -0.78
N ILE A 9 -16.53 -3.38 -2.11
CA ILE A 9 -16.13 -2.24 -2.93
C ILE A 9 -17.35 -1.36 -3.19
N ASP A 10 -17.29 -0.12 -2.69
CA ASP A 10 -18.19 0.96 -3.08
C ASP A 10 -17.49 1.95 -4.05
N GLU A 11 -18.23 2.93 -4.56
CA GLU A 11 -17.68 3.98 -5.44
C GLU A 11 -16.59 4.83 -4.76
N SER A 12 -16.52 4.82 -3.43
CA SER A 12 -15.54 5.58 -2.65
C SER A 12 -14.24 4.81 -2.38
N THR A 13 -14.21 3.54 -2.76
CA THR A 13 -13.09 2.63 -2.50
C THR A 13 -11.85 3.10 -3.23
N PHE A 14 -10.78 3.38 -2.49
CA PHE A 14 -9.56 3.90 -3.08
C PHE A 14 -8.77 2.80 -3.78
N HIS A 15 -8.52 2.97 -5.07
CA HIS A 15 -7.87 1.97 -5.89
C HIS A 15 -7.07 2.60 -7.03
N GLY A 16 -6.14 1.84 -7.61
CA GLY A 16 -5.35 2.32 -8.73
C GLY A 16 -4.10 1.52 -8.99
N HIS A 17 -3.34 1.94 -10.00
CA HIS A 17 -2.09 1.29 -10.37
C HIS A 17 -0.92 1.82 -9.52
N LEU A 18 -0.14 0.89 -8.97
CA LEU A 18 1.17 1.17 -8.40
C LEU A 18 2.18 0.17 -8.93
N ASN A 19 3.43 0.60 -8.95
CA ASN A 19 4.57 -0.24 -9.26
C ASN A 19 5.09 -0.86 -7.98
N LYS A 20 4.95 -2.18 -7.83
CA LYS A 20 5.47 -2.93 -6.69
C LYS A 20 6.87 -3.45 -7.01
N TYR A 21 7.84 -3.20 -6.14
CA TYR A 21 9.16 -3.82 -6.29
C TYR A 21 9.07 -5.33 -6.00
N THR A 22 9.71 -6.12 -6.85
CA THR A 22 9.70 -7.59 -6.77
C THR A 22 11.11 -8.12 -6.62
N ASN A 23 11.37 -8.85 -5.54
CA ASN A 23 12.71 -9.39 -5.27
C ASN A 23 13.13 -10.45 -6.29
N ALA A 24 12.19 -11.30 -6.73
CA ALA A 24 12.45 -12.35 -7.70
C ALA A 24 13.04 -11.83 -9.03
N PHE A 25 12.63 -10.63 -9.45
CA PHE A 25 13.07 -10.03 -10.72
C PHE A 25 13.91 -8.75 -10.53
N LYS A 26 14.16 -8.35 -9.28
CA LYS A 26 14.83 -7.09 -8.89
C LYS A 26 14.36 -5.87 -9.70
N ARG A 27 13.04 -5.78 -9.93
CA ARG A 27 12.41 -4.71 -10.71
C ARG A 27 11.05 -4.33 -10.17
N TYR A 28 10.62 -3.14 -10.54
CA TYR A 28 9.24 -2.71 -10.40
C TYR A 28 8.35 -3.43 -11.41
N GLN A 29 7.16 -3.80 -10.96
CA GLN A 29 6.09 -4.32 -11.80
C GLN A 29 4.75 -3.69 -11.43
N THR A 30 3.99 -3.28 -12.45
CA THR A 30 2.66 -2.72 -12.26
C THR A 30 1.74 -3.76 -11.64
N ARG A 31 1.01 -3.33 -10.62
CA ARG A 31 -0.10 -4.07 -9.99
C ARG A 31 -1.26 -3.11 -9.80
N TYR A 32 -2.46 -3.65 -9.87
CA TYR A 32 -3.66 -2.91 -9.49
C TYR A 32 -3.90 -3.13 -8.01
N PHE A 33 -4.07 -2.06 -7.25
CA PHE A 33 -4.26 -2.08 -5.82
C PHE A 33 -5.66 -1.61 -5.46
N ILE A 34 -6.23 -2.24 -4.44
CA ILE A 34 -7.53 -1.87 -3.86
C ILE A 34 -7.36 -1.80 -2.34
N LEU A 35 -7.65 -0.63 -1.78
CA LEU A 35 -7.64 -0.39 -0.34
C LEU A 35 -9.00 -0.73 0.24
N ASP A 36 -9.06 -1.77 1.07
CA ASP A 36 -10.22 -2.07 1.90
C ASP A 36 -10.00 -1.44 3.29
N ALA A 37 -10.72 -0.34 3.54
CA ALA A 37 -10.65 0.38 4.80
C ALA A 37 -11.33 -0.35 5.96
N GLN A 38 -12.32 -1.20 5.69
CA GLN A 38 -13.05 -1.94 6.74
C GLN A 38 -12.16 -3.02 7.34
N THR A 39 -11.43 -3.74 6.49
CA THR A 39 -10.54 -4.83 6.90
C THR A 39 -9.08 -4.40 7.06
N LYS A 40 -8.78 -3.11 6.92
CA LYS A 40 -7.42 -2.54 6.93
C LYS A 40 -6.45 -3.33 6.04
N SER A 41 -6.89 -3.64 4.84
CA SER A 41 -6.16 -4.53 3.92
C SER A 41 -5.93 -3.84 2.58
N LEU A 42 -4.70 -3.92 2.09
CA LEU A 42 -4.33 -3.45 0.77
C LEU A 42 -4.12 -4.65 -0.16
N PHE A 43 -5.13 -4.97 -0.95
CA PHE A 43 -5.09 -6.07 -1.91
C PHE A 43 -4.40 -5.64 -3.19
N TYR A 44 -3.66 -6.56 -3.82
CA TYR A 44 -3.07 -6.33 -5.13
C TYR A 44 -3.33 -7.45 -6.13
N PHE A 45 -3.52 -7.06 -7.38
CA PHE A 45 -3.94 -7.90 -8.48
C PHE A 45 -3.00 -7.73 -9.66
N MET A 46 -2.98 -8.72 -10.57
CA MET A 46 -2.44 -8.48 -11.91
C MET A 46 -3.36 -7.48 -12.63
N PRO A 47 -2.84 -6.48 -13.34
CA PRO A 47 -3.65 -5.44 -13.98
C PRO A 47 -4.81 -5.99 -14.84
N ASP A 48 -4.55 -7.06 -15.61
CA ASP A 48 -5.54 -7.63 -16.55
C ASP A 48 -6.43 -8.73 -15.94
N GLU A 49 -6.24 -9.07 -14.67
CA GLU A 49 -6.89 -10.22 -14.03
C GLU A 49 -7.69 -9.88 -12.78
N VAL A 50 -7.87 -8.58 -12.48
CA VAL A 50 -8.53 -8.08 -11.26
C VAL A 50 -9.81 -8.84 -10.95
N ARG A 51 -10.72 -8.95 -11.92
CA ARG A 51 -12.02 -9.64 -11.77
C ARG A 51 -12.01 -11.14 -12.11
N LYS A 52 -10.88 -11.69 -12.60
CA LYS A 52 -10.80 -13.06 -13.13
C LYS A 52 -10.13 -14.04 -12.19
N LYS A 53 -9.06 -13.63 -11.50
CA LYS A 53 -8.22 -14.55 -10.69
C LYS A 53 -8.11 -14.18 -9.21
N GLY A 54 -8.85 -13.18 -8.77
CA GLY A 54 -8.76 -12.68 -7.40
C GLY A 54 -7.40 -12.04 -7.08
N PRO A 55 -7.18 -11.62 -5.83
CA PRO A 55 -5.95 -10.95 -5.44
C PRO A 55 -4.76 -11.91 -5.48
N ARG A 56 -3.62 -11.40 -5.96
CA ARG A 56 -2.32 -12.10 -5.90
C ARG A 56 -1.70 -12.05 -4.52
N GLY A 57 -2.11 -11.09 -3.70
CA GLY A 57 -1.68 -10.96 -2.32
C GLY A 57 -2.42 -9.84 -1.62
N VAL A 58 -2.19 -9.76 -0.32
CA VAL A 58 -2.73 -8.74 0.59
C VAL A 58 -1.59 -8.21 1.44
N ILE A 59 -1.61 -6.90 1.71
CA ILE A 59 -0.73 -6.25 2.67
C ILE A 59 -1.63 -5.81 3.83
N GLU A 60 -1.34 -6.31 5.03
CA GLU A 60 -2.04 -5.89 6.24
C GLU A 60 -1.59 -4.49 6.65
N LEU A 61 -2.56 -3.60 6.89
CA LEU A 61 -2.29 -2.20 7.25
C LEU A 61 -2.46 -1.93 8.75
N THR A 62 -2.84 -2.90 9.57
CA THR A 62 -2.93 -2.75 11.02
C THR A 62 -1.59 -2.27 11.57
N ASP A 63 -1.57 -1.07 12.14
CA ASP A 63 -0.40 -0.41 12.74
C ASP A 63 0.83 -0.30 11.81
N CYS A 64 0.63 -0.37 10.48
CA CYS A 64 1.74 -0.34 9.53
C CYS A 64 2.38 1.05 9.41
N TRP A 65 3.68 1.13 9.11
CA TRP A 65 4.35 2.41 8.84
C TRP A 65 4.35 2.73 7.35
N ILE A 66 3.91 3.95 7.02
CA ILE A 66 3.93 4.47 5.65
C ILE A 66 5.04 5.52 5.54
N LEU A 67 6.12 5.15 4.87
CA LEU A 67 7.37 5.91 4.78
C LEU A 67 7.56 6.46 3.37
N PRO A 68 7.42 7.78 3.13
CA PRO A 68 7.79 8.39 1.85
C PRO A 68 9.30 8.22 1.60
N SER A 69 9.68 8.03 0.34
CA SER A 69 11.10 8.02 -0.05
C SER A 69 11.68 9.44 0.00
N ASN A 70 12.95 9.55 0.42
CA ASN A 70 13.74 10.78 0.30
C ASN A 70 14.56 10.84 -1.00
N GLU A 71 14.62 9.74 -1.77
CA GLU A 71 15.42 9.64 -3.01
C GLU A 71 14.66 10.15 -4.24
N ASP A 72 13.34 10.04 -4.23
CA ASP A 72 12.49 10.45 -5.34
C ASP A 72 11.08 10.84 -4.86
N ASP A 73 10.35 11.54 -5.74
CA ASP A 73 9.03 12.06 -5.41
C ASP A 73 7.86 11.11 -5.71
N VAL A 74 8.15 9.85 -6.06
CA VAL A 74 7.12 8.91 -6.51
C VAL A 74 7.08 7.61 -5.71
N THR A 75 8.09 7.37 -4.87
CA THR A 75 8.27 6.12 -4.14
C THR A 75 7.90 6.28 -2.66
N PHE A 76 7.34 5.23 -2.09
CA PHE A 76 7.08 5.07 -0.67
C PHE A 76 7.14 3.59 -0.27
N THR A 77 7.28 3.33 1.03
CA THR A 77 7.33 1.99 1.59
C THR A 77 6.18 1.80 2.57
N VAL A 78 5.49 0.66 2.46
CA VAL A 78 4.55 0.16 3.46
C VAL A 78 5.24 -0.92 4.27
N GLN A 79 5.48 -0.67 5.55
CA GLN A 79 6.10 -1.62 6.46
C GLN A 79 5.06 -2.16 7.45
N THR A 80 4.77 -3.45 7.38
CA THR A 80 3.78 -4.08 8.26
C THR A 80 4.34 -4.21 9.68
N ALA A 81 3.55 -3.88 10.70
CA ALA A 81 3.99 -4.05 12.10
C ALA A 81 4.00 -5.53 12.50
N GLY A 82 3.01 -6.30 12.07
CA GLY A 82 2.85 -7.71 12.43
C GLY A 82 3.92 -8.62 11.81
N SER A 83 4.12 -8.56 10.48
CA SER A 83 5.11 -9.42 9.80
C SER A 83 6.50 -8.80 9.66
N GLY A 84 6.64 -7.48 9.87
CA GLY A 84 7.89 -6.76 9.62
C GLY A 84 8.26 -6.62 8.14
N GLU A 85 7.38 -7.05 7.23
CA GLU A 85 7.61 -7.00 5.79
C GLU A 85 7.54 -5.57 5.26
N ALA A 86 8.44 -5.22 4.36
CA ALA A 86 8.50 -3.92 3.71
C ALA A 86 8.16 -4.05 2.22
N PHE A 87 7.14 -3.30 1.78
CA PHE A 87 6.70 -3.24 0.40
C PHE A 87 7.05 -1.88 -0.20
N LYS A 88 8.07 -1.86 -1.08
CA LYS A 88 8.45 -0.67 -1.84
C LYS A 88 7.49 -0.48 -3.02
N LEU A 89 6.75 0.63 -3.01
CA LEU A 89 5.72 0.98 -3.98
C LEU A 89 6.07 2.31 -4.66
N ARG A 90 5.72 2.43 -5.94
CA ARG A 90 5.92 3.64 -6.73
C ARG A 90 4.64 4.05 -7.44
N ALA A 91 4.23 5.30 -7.25
CA ALA A 91 3.11 5.94 -7.95
C ALA A 91 3.55 6.47 -9.32
N ILE A 92 2.58 6.91 -10.13
CA ILE A 92 2.84 7.48 -11.45
C ILE A 92 3.45 8.89 -11.35
N ASP A 93 3.08 9.66 -10.33
CA ASP A 93 3.58 10.99 -10.05
C ASP A 93 3.52 11.31 -8.55
N ALA A 94 4.04 12.48 -8.18
CA ALA A 94 4.11 12.93 -6.80
C ALA A 94 2.73 13.17 -6.16
N LYS A 95 1.75 13.56 -6.97
CA LYS A 95 0.38 13.83 -6.51
C LYS A 95 -0.30 12.51 -6.14
N GLU A 96 -0.22 11.51 -7.00
CA GLU A 96 -0.75 10.17 -6.72
C GLU A 96 -0.01 9.50 -5.57
N ARG A 97 1.32 9.67 -5.46
CA ARG A 97 2.07 9.23 -4.28
C ARG A 97 1.44 9.78 -3.00
N GLN A 98 1.19 11.08 -2.94
CA GLN A 98 0.64 11.72 -1.75
C GLN A 98 -0.77 11.20 -1.43
N ARG A 99 -1.63 11.04 -2.45
CA ARG A 99 -2.98 10.49 -2.27
C ARG A 99 -2.96 9.08 -1.68
N TRP A 100 -2.06 8.21 -2.17
CA TRP A 100 -1.86 6.88 -1.60
C TRP A 100 -1.38 6.94 -0.15
N ILE A 101 -0.36 7.77 0.14
CA ILE A 101 0.18 7.90 1.50
C ILE A 101 -0.91 8.36 2.47
N ASP A 102 -1.68 9.38 2.12
CA ASP A 102 -2.72 9.93 2.98
C ASP A 102 -3.79 8.87 3.28
N LYS A 103 -4.30 8.19 2.25
CA LYS A 103 -5.32 7.15 2.41
C LYS A 103 -4.83 5.96 3.21
N LEU A 104 -3.59 5.52 2.97
CA LEU A 104 -3.01 4.40 3.72
C LEU A 104 -2.78 4.74 5.19
N ARG A 105 -2.31 5.96 5.51
CA ARG A 105 -2.12 6.40 6.90
C ARG A 105 -3.44 6.55 7.65
N THR A 106 -4.46 7.11 7.00
CA THR A 106 -5.81 7.18 7.59
C THR A 106 -6.35 5.77 7.88
N CYS A 107 -6.13 4.82 6.97
CA CYS A 107 -6.59 3.43 7.13
C CYS A 107 -5.81 2.66 8.21
N SER A 108 -4.48 2.79 8.23
CA SER A 108 -3.62 2.05 9.17
C SER A 108 -3.82 2.49 10.62
N GLY A 109 -4.31 3.71 10.85
CA GLY A 109 -4.33 4.34 12.17
C GLY A 109 -2.96 4.91 12.58
N SER A 110 -2.00 4.91 11.65
CA SER A 110 -0.62 5.33 11.92
C SER A 110 -0.53 6.84 11.88
N ASN A 111 -0.54 7.45 13.07
CA ASN A 111 -0.13 8.84 13.25
C ASN A 111 1.38 8.96 12.98
N ALA A 112 1.74 9.26 11.73
CA ALA A 112 3.11 9.61 11.34
C ALA A 112 3.73 10.72 12.23
N ALA A 113 2.89 11.50 12.93
CA ALA A 113 3.28 12.50 13.93
C ALA A 113 4.14 11.95 15.09
N ASN A 114 4.12 10.63 15.37
CA ASN A 114 4.92 10.05 16.46
C ASN A 114 6.31 9.55 16.03
N ILE A 115 6.60 9.38 14.74
CA ILE A 115 7.92 8.92 14.28
C ILE A 115 8.99 10.02 14.42
N VAL A 116 8.62 11.28 14.14
CA VAL A 116 9.52 12.43 14.33
C VAL A 116 9.99 12.56 15.80
N ARG A 117 9.19 12.08 16.76
CA ARG A 117 9.53 12.13 18.18
C ARG A 117 10.47 11.03 18.64
N ILE A 118 10.49 9.87 17.99
CA ILE A 118 11.34 8.74 18.39
C ILE A 118 12.75 8.88 17.77
N ILE A 119 12.85 9.35 16.53
CA ILE A 119 14.16 9.50 15.86
C ILE A 119 14.96 10.68 16.46
N ASN A 120 14.29 11.73 16.97
CA ASN A 120 14.96 12.88 17.60
C ASN A 120 15.17 12.73 19.12
N ARG A 121 15.04 11.52 19.68
CA ARG A 121 15.23 11.23 21.12
C ARG A 121 16.34 10.23 21.42
N ILE A 122 17.17 9.90 20.43
CA ILE A 122 18.40 9.10 20.60
C ILE A 122 19.59 10.04 20.45
#